data_AF-A0A9P6A6P3-F1
#
_entry.id   AF-A0A9P6A6P3-F1
#
_cell.length_a   1.000
_cell.length_b   1.000
_cell.length_c   1.000
_cell.angle_alpha   90.00
_cell.angle_beta   90.00
_cell.angle_gamma   90.00
#
_symmetry.space_group_name_H-M   'P 1'
#
loop_
_entity.id
_entity.type
_entity.pdbx_description
1 polymer ?
#
loop_
_entity_poly.entity_id
_entity_poly.type
_entity_poly.pdbx_seq_one_letter_code
_entity_poly.pdbx_strand_id
1 'polypeptide(L)'
;MNYRFHIAIFLSAPATALLAQPESQPSRTQIAIATGSIQDAPLTTTIHSAIPTVIPQTGAIFPPVGSIPHNFSPRGLQELWNIVGSVEDPPFTTTPVPKTPVVLPSNPPALYPEWFAPRPSKIFPDLKLPKGFKFGVATASYQVEGAAKSDGKGPSMWDWASRQPGAVSDGSNADVVDLHYFMYKEDVARIAALGVNAHSFSLSWARIFPFGVAGSPLNEVALKHYSDVIDYHLASGVEPVVTLFHWDTPLALVAYYGGFTSPKIVNDFVHYATAVFRAFNGRVKTWYTFNEPNVYCGQIASYPFDIAFSPGINKTTAPYHCAYNLLKAHAAAVKVFRSMRINGEIAFKNDNFVGMPWRANSTADKEAVERHAAFGIGIFSDPVYTTGDWPEVLKEILPPSILPRFTKKEQEDILGSADFFAIDAYRTQWVSSPPEACINDVSHPLWPACNQVVFFDSEAGWAAGPSPDPLSSWLQATPNFLRDSLKELQRRWPTKKMYIAEFGFVEPSENERQELFQITEDVARTNYFMTYLGEVLLAIHEDKLPIAGTFAWAMLDNAEWNSGLSARFGIQYVNYSSPILERVYKRSAMQMSEFFRAHLV
;
A
#
# COMPACT_ATOMS: atom_id res chain seq x y z
N MET A 1 55.91 9.04 41.34
CA MET A 1 56.31 10.10 42.31
C MET A 1 55.57 11.38 41.95
N ASN A 2 55.14 12.15 42.97
CA ASN A 2 54.84 13.60 43.00
C ASN A 2 54.14 14.25 41.78
N TYR A 3 52.87 14.67 41.90
CA TYR A 3 52.40 15.99 42.39
C TYR A 3 52.75 17.16 41.43
N ARG A 4 51.84 18.08 41.06
CA ARG A 4 50.83 18.77 41.90
C ARG A 4 49.71 19.47 41.08
N PHE A 5 48.58 19.77 41.73
CA PHE A 5 47.56 20.73 41.26
C PHE A 5 47.97 22.19 41.50
N HIS A 6 47.35 23.14 40.78
CA HIS A 6 47.11 24.51 41.26
C HIS A 6 45.66 24.96 40.98
N ILE A 7 45.06 25.61 41.97
CA ILE A 7 43.75 26.28 41.96
C ILE A 7 44.00 27.66 42.58
N ALA A 8 43.30 28.69 42.11
CA ALA A 8 43.27 30.00 42.77
C ALA A 8 41.82 30.51 42.87
N ILE A 9 41.39 30.79 44.09
CA ILE A 9 40.15 31.51 44.44
C ILE A 9 40.56 32.60 45.45
N PHE A 10 40.01 33.80 45.34
CA PHE A 10 40.01 34.76 46.43
C PHE A 10 38.68 35.51 46.52
N LEU A 11 38.27 35.79 47.76
CA LEU A 11 37.04 36.49 48.18
C LEU A 11 37.41 37.53 49.24
N SER A 12 36.81 38.72 49.20
CA SER A 12 36.29 39.45 50.38
C SER A 12 35.80 40.88 50.04
N ALA A 13 34.74 41.32 50.73
CA ALA A 13 34.22 42.72 50.77
C ALA A 13 34.74 43.41 52.07
N PRO A 14 34.10 44.40 52.77
CA PRO A 14 32.84 45.16 52.56
C PRO A 14 32.88 46.69 52.91
N ALA A 15 31.72 47.39 52.91
CA ALA A 15 31.12 48.12 54.08
C ALA A 15 30.25 49.38 53.76
N THR A 16 29.00 49.44 54.31
CA THR A 16 28.21 50.61 54.89
C THR A 16 28.11 52.01 54.20
N ALA A 17 27.12 52.92 54.37
CA ALA A 17 25.76 53.05 55.01
C ALA A 17 25.24 54.53 54.76
N LEU A 18 24.05 55.11 55.10
CA LEU A 18 22.72 54.74 55.68
C LEU A 18 21.63 55.84 55.40
N LEU A 19 20.32 55.54 55.62
CA LEU A 19 19.12 56.39 55.95
C LEU A 19 18.78 57.77 55.30
N ALA A 20 17.51 57.95 54.83
CA ALA A 20 16.48 58.91 55.34
C ALA A 20 15.16 58.99 54.48
N GLN A 21 14.04 59.47 55.06
CA GLN A 21 12.70 59.73 54.43
C GLN A 21 11.95 60.88 55.18
N PRO A 22 10.93 61.60 54.60
CA PRO A 22 9.49 61.24 54.76
C PRO A 22 8.49 61.79 53.68
N GLU A 23 7.17 61.79 53.99
CA GLU A 23 5.92 62.08 53.20
C GLU A 23 5.43 63.57 53.16
N SER A 24 4.35 64.00 52.46
CA SER A 24 3.64 63.63 51.19
C SER A 24 2.43 64.60 50.89
N GLN A 25 1.64 64.37 49.81
CA GLN A 25 0.30 64.95 49.44
C GLN A 25 0.21 66.48 49.14
N PRO A 26 -0.84 67.03 48.45
CA PRO A 26 -1.92 66.42 47.63
C PRO A 26 -2.21 67.09 46.23
N SER A 27 -3.15 66.47 45.48
CA SER A 27 -4.21 67.09 44.62
C SER A 27 -4.14 67.19 43.07
N ARG A 28 -5.10 66.45 42.45
CA ARG A 28 -5.97 66.74 41.27
C ARG A 28 -5.42 67.03 39.84
N THR A 29 -5.72 66.07 38.93
CA THR A 29 -6.58 66.22 37.70
C THR A 29 -6.11 67.21 36.61
N GLN A 30 -5.94 66.90 35.31
CA GLN A 30 -6.31 65.81 34.36
C GLN A 30 -5.22 65.82 33.23
N ILE A 31 -5.04 64.91 32.25
CA ILE A 31 -5.90 64.15 31.31
C ILE A 31 -5.21 62.79 31.00
N ALA A 32 -5.95 61.78 30.53
CA ALA A 32 -5.49 60.38 30.46
C ALA A 32 -4.87 59.92 29.13
N ILE A 33 -3.91 58.99 29.24
CA ILE A 33 -3.77 57.81 28.36
C ILE A 33 -3.76 56.60 29.30
N ALA A 34 -4.58 55.58 29.03
CA ALA A 34 -4.81 54.49 29.99
C ALA A 34 -3.83 53.33 29.83
N THR A 35 -3.16 52.94 30.92
CA THR A 35 -2.41 51.68 31.03
C THR A 35 -3.32 50.57 31.55
N GLY A 36 -3.48 49.49 30.78
CA GLY A 36 -4.12 48.25 31.24
C GLY A 36 -3.10 47.14 31.42
N SER A 37 -2.96 46.61 32.63
CA SER A 37 -2.13 45.43 32.91
C SER A 37 -2.80 44.17 32.36
N ILE A 38 -2.08 43.39 31.53
CA ILE A 38 -2.54 42.06 31.14
C ILE A 38 -2.36 41.12 32.34
N GLN A 39 -3.46 40.54 32.80
CA GLN A 39 -3.46 39.43 33.76
C GLN A 39 -3.36 38.10 33.00
N ASP A 40 -2.77 37.08 33.63
CA ASP A 40 -2.76 35.72 33.09
C ASP A 40 -4.18 35.20 32.88
N ALA A 41 -4.48 34.79 31.65
CA ALA A 41 -5.67 34.05 31.27
C ALA A 41 -5.24 32.91 30.33
N PRO A 42 -5.80 31.69 30.48
CA PRO A 42 -5.37 30.55 29.69
C PRO A 42 -5.72 30.76 28.21
N LEU A 43 -4.72 30.66 27.34
CA LEU A 43 -4.91 30.60 25.89
C LEU A 43 -5.53 29.25 25.51
N THR A 44 -6.85 29.15 25.65
CA THR A 44 -7.64 28.11 24.98
C THR A 44 -7.64 28.38 23.48
N THR A 45 -6.57 28.00 22.79
CA THR A 45 -6.60 27.84 21.34
C THR A 45 -7.55 26.69 21.02
N THR A 46 -8.83 27.02 20.80
CA THR A 46 -9.78 26.15 20.11
C THR A 46 -9.26 25.93 18.70
N ILE A 47 -8.46 24.88 18.54
CA ILE A 47 -8.25 24.25 17.25
C ILE A 47 -9.64 23.87 16.77
N HIS A 48 -10.14 24.58 15.75
CA HIS A 48 -11.31 24.14 15.01
C HIS A 48 -10.91 22.91 14.21
N SER A 49 -10.89 21.75 14.88
CA SER A 49 -11.12 20.49 14.22
C SER A 49 -12.50 20.60 13.59
N ALA A 50 -12.52 20.93 12.30
CA ALA A 50 -13.65 20.66 11.44
C ALA A 50 -13.76 19.13 11.36
N ILE A 51 -14.34 18.52 12.39
CA ILE A 51 -14.96 17.20 12.30
C ILE A 51 -15.88 17.33 11.09
N PRO A 52 -15.61 16.64 9.96
CA PRO A 52 -16.43 16.79 8.78
C PRO A 52 -17.84 16.38 9.19
N THR A 53 -18.79 17.30 9.07
CA THR A 53 -20.16 17.06 9.49
C THR A 53 -20.63 15.81 8.75
N VAL A 54 -20.88 14.72 9.47
CA VAL A 54 -21.29 13.45 8.86
C VAL A 54 -22.71 13.63 8.35
N ILE A 55 -22.81 14.15 7.13
CA ILE A 55 -24.00 14.06 6.30
C ILE A 55 -24.30 12.57 6.22
N PRO A 56 -25.46 12.08 6.68
CA PRO A 56 -25.80 10.68 6.54
C PRO A 56 -25.77 10.32 5.06
N GLN A 57 -24.82 9.46 4.64
CA GLN A 57 -24.63 9.04 3.24
C GLN A 57 -25.72 8.04 2.82
N THR A 58 -26.98 8.46 2.89
CA THR A 58 -28.20 7.70 2.58
C THR A 58 -28.40 7.43 1.07
N GLY A 59 -27.34 7.56 0.27
CA GLY A 59 -27.38 7.46 -1.19
C GLY A 59 -26.81 6.18 -1.80
N ALA A 60 -26.05 5.37 -1.04
CA ALA A 60 -25.48 4.13 -1.56
C ALA A 60 -26.56 3.03 -1.68
N ILE A 61 -27.03 2.76 -2.91
CA ILE A 61 -28.02 1.73 -3.20
C ILE A 61 -27.35 0.59 -3.96
N PHE A 62 -27.33 -0.59 -3.34
CA PHE A 62 -26.90 -1.84 -3.97
C PHE A 62 -28.06 -2.85 -4.00
N PRO A 63 -28.20 -3.68 -5.05
CA PRO A 63 -29.21 -4.74 -5.07
C PRO A 63 -29.00 -5.73 -3.90
N PRO A 64 -30.08 -6.18 -3.22
CA PRO A 64 -29.95 -7.13 -2.12
C PRO A 64 -29.22 -8.41 -2.54
N VAL A 65 -28.28 -8.87 -1.71
CA VAL A 65 -27.43 -10.03 -2.02
C VAL A 65 -28.30 -11.27 -2.29
N GLY A 66 -28.15 -11.84 -3.49
CA GLY A 66 -28.94 -12.96 -4.00
C GLY A 66 -30.21 -12.59 -4.77
N SER A 67 -30.54 -11.30 -4.93
CA SER A 67 -31.75 -10.88 -5.68
C SER A 67 -31.57 -10.87 -7.20
N ILE A 68 -30.33 -10.94 -7.70
CA ILE A 68 -30.04 -10.90 -9.13
C ILE A 68 -29.99 -12.33 -9.69
N PRO A 69 -30.73 -12.66 -10.76
CA PRO A 69 -30.65 -13.96 -11.41
C PRO A 69 -29.23 -14.27 -11.94
N HIS A 70 -28.84 -15.54 -11.85
CA HIS A 70 -27.59 -16.05 -12.45
C HIS A 70 -27.73 -16.15 -13.98
N ASN A 71 -27.75 -15.00 -14.64
CA ASN A 71 -27.95 -14.83 -16.08
C ASN A 71 -26.60 -14.63 -16.79
N PHE A 72 -25.96 -15.69 -17.27
CA PHE A 72 -24.64 -15.60 -17.92
C PHE A 72 -24.69 -15.21 -19.42
N SER A 73 -25.77 -14.58 -19.87
CA SER A 73 -25.90 -14.06 -21.24
C SER A 73 -25.37 -12.62 -21.37
N PRO A 74 -25.12 -12.09 -22.58
CA PRO A 74 -24.75 -10.68 -22.77
C PRO A 74 -25.78 -9.70 -22.18
N ARG A 75 -27.07 -10.09 -22.12
CA ARG A 75 -28.10 -9.32 -21.42
C ARG A 75 -27.83 -9.27 -19.92
N GLY A 76 -27.47 -10.39 -19.29
CA GLY A 76 -27.15 -10.43 -17.86
C GLY A 76 -25.87 -9.67 -17.51
N LEU A 77 -24.90 -9.64 -18.42
CA LEU A 77 -23.72 -8.79 -18.30
C LEU A 77 -24.08 -7.30 -18.34
N GLN A 78 -25.01 -6.90 -19.22
CA GLN A 78 -25.54 -5.54 -19.22
C GLN A 78 -26.44 -5.25 -18.01
N GLU A 79 -27.17 -6.23 -17.47
CA GLU A 79 -27.93 -6.10 -16.22
C GLU A 79 -27.00 -5.84 -15.01
N LEU A 80 -25.78 -6.40 -15.00
CA LEU A 80 -24.72 -6.04 -14.03
C LEU A 80 -24.15 -4.63 -14.26
N TRP A 81 -23.84 -4.28 -15.52
CA TRP A 81 -23.38 -2.92 -15.85
C TRP A 81 -24.43 -1.83 -15.54
N ASN A 82 -25.73 -2.14 -15.58
CA ASN A 82 -26.79 -1.23 -15.15
C ASN A 82 -26.75 -0.89 -13.65
N ILE A 83 -26.09 -1.71 -12.81
CA ILE A 83 -25.89 -1.42 -11.38
C ILE A 83 -24.82 -0.33 -11.21
N VAL A 84 -23.77 -0.38 -12.05
CA VAL A 84 -22.69 0.61 -12.10
C VAL A 84 -23.18 1.94 -12.71
N GLY A 85 -23.99 1.85 -13.77
CA GLY A 85 -24.52 3.02 -14.48
C GLY A 85 -23.73 3.35 -15.76
N SER A 86 -23.51 4.63 -16.02
CA SER A 86 -22.71 5.11 -17.15
C SER A 86 -21.22 4.81 -16.96
N VAL A 87 -20.55 4.41 -18.04
CA VAL A 87 -19.10 4.20 -18.13
C VAL A 87 -18.58 5.10 -19.25
N GLU A 88 -17.44 5.76 -19.03
CA GLU A 88 -16.75 6.56 -20.04
C GLU A 88 -16.06 5.64 -21.08
N ASP A 89 -16.27 5.92 -22.36
CA ASP A 89 -15.57 5.20 -23.44
C ASP A 89 -14.12 5.73 -23.57
N PRO A 90 -13.13 4.84 -23.77
CA PRO A 90 -11.73 5.24 -23.85
C PRO A 90 -11.45 6.09 -25.10
N PRO A 91 -10.55 7.11 -25.03
CA PRO A 91 -10.26 8.03 -26.12
C PRO A 91 -9.71 7.35 -27.40
N PHE A 92 -9.18 6.13 -27.28
CA PHE A 92 -8.81 5.26 -28.39
C PHE A 92 -8.91 3.78 -27.97
N THR A 93 -9.11 2.90 -28.94
CA THR A 93 -9.32 1.45 -28.75
C THR A 93 -8.29 0.58 -29.48
N THR A 94 -7.14 1.17 -29.83
CA THR A 94 -6.05 0.50 -30.52
C THR A 94 -4.77 0.61 -29.72
N THR A 95 -4.10 -0.52 -29.46
CA THR A 95 -2.78 -0.55 -28.81
C THR A 95 -1.73 0.10 -29.72
N PRO A 96 -1.12 1.25 -29.36
CA PRO A 96 0.02 1.78 -30.09
C PRO A 96 1.22 0.83 -29.94
N VAL A 97 2.07 0.79 -30.96
CA VAL A 97 3.32 0.02 -30.94
C VAL A 97 4.50 0.98 -31.18
N PRO A 98 5.46 1.07 -30.25
CA PRO A 98 6.66 1.89 -30.46
C PRO A 98 7.39 1.52 -31.75
N LYS A 99 7.51 2.48 -32.66
CA LYS A 99 8.17 2.30 -33.98
C LYS A 99 9.70 2.41 -33.90
N THR A 100 10.21 2.94 -32.80
CA THR A 100 11.63 3.13 -32.49
C THR A 100 11.85 2.79 -31.02
N PRO A 101 13.06 2.35 -30.62
CA PRO A 101 13.41 2.20 -29.21
C PRO A 101 13.15 3.50 -28.44
N VAL A 102 12.66 3.40 -27.21
CA VAL A 102 12.46 4.56 -26.34
C VAL A 102 13.83 5.12 -25.94
N VAL A 103 14.03 6.42 -26.19
CA VAL A 103 15.24 7.15 -25.80
C VAL A 103 14.98 7.82 -24.46
N LEU A 104 15.78 7.48 -23.44
CA LEU A 104 15.73 8.18 -22.16
C LEU A 104 16.16 9.65 -22.32
N PRO A 105 15.58 10.59 -21.56
CA PRO A 105 16.12 11.94 -21.43
C PRO A 105 17.52 11.91 -20.80
N SER A 106 18.25 13.01 -20.89
CA SER A 106 19.48 13.21 -20.11
C SER A 106 19.17 13.12 -18.61
N ASN A 107 20.04 12.48 -17.82
CA ASN A 107 19.92 12.47 -16.36
C ASN A 107 19.76 13.90 -15.83
N PRO A 108 18.84 14.14 -14.87
CA PRO A 108 18.63 15.47 -14.30
C PRO A 108 19.87 15.95 -13.51
N PRO A 109 20.00 17.27 -13.26
CA PRO A 109 21.07 17.80 -12.40
C PRO A 109 21.11 17.11 -11.04
N ALA A 110 22.30 16.98 -10.43
CA ALA A 110 22.41 16.37 -9.11
C ALA A 110 21.64 17.19 -8.05
N LEU A 111 20.84 16.53 -7.21
CA LEU A 111 20.07 17.17 -6.13
C LEU A 111 20.99 17.91 -5.14
N TYR A 112 22.16 17.33 -4.89
CA TYR A 112 23.15 17.85 -3.94
C TYR A 112 24.55 17.79 -4.56
N PRO A 113 25.51 18.60 -4.07
CA PRO A 113 26.92 18.43 -4.40
C PRO A 113 27.46 17.07 -3.97
N GLU A 114 28.41 16.50 -4.72
CA GLU A 114 28.95 15.15 -4.43
C GLU A 114 29.69 15.03 -3.08
N TRP A 115 30.05 16.15 -2.44
CA TRP A 115 30.63 16.16 -1.08
C TRP A 115 29.56 16.03 0.02
N PHE A 116 28.29 16.28 -0.28
CA PHE A 116 27.17 16.17 0.65
C PHE A 116 26.46 14.82 0.51
N ALA A 117 26.16 14.40 -0.72
CA ALA A 117 25.56 13.11 -1.02
C ALA A 117 26.12 12.53 -2.33
N PRO A 118 26.35 11.20 -2.40
CA PRO A 118 26.77 10.55 -3.64
C PRO A 118 25.64 10.57 -4.68
N ARG A 119 26.02 10.47 -5.97
CA ARG A 119 25.07 10.13 -7.04
C ARG A 119 24.52 8.71 -6.83
N PRO A 120 23.38 8.35 -7.43
CA PRO A 120 22.84 6.98 -7.38
C PRO A 120 23.86 5.89 -7.80
N SER A 121 24.70 6.18 -8.80
CA SER A 121 25.80 5.31 -9.25
C SER A 121 26.99 5.18 -8.28
N LYS A 122 27.03 6.00 -7.22
CA LYS A 122 28.09 6.08 -6.21
C LYS A 122 27.60 5.76 -4.77
N ILE A 123 26.33 5.43 -4.60
CA ILE A 123 25.85 4.77 -3.37
C ILE A 123 26.53 3.40 -3.31
N PHE A 124 27.18 3.07 -2.19
CA PHE A 124 27.84 1.78 -1.90
C PHE A 124 28.45 1.04 -3.12
N PRO A 125 29.39 1.64 -3.87
CA PRO A 125 29.72 1.24 -5.25
C PRO A 125 30.32 -0.17 -5.39
N ASP A 126 30.90 -0.71 -4.32
CA ASP A 126 31.45 -2.07 -4.27
C ASP A 126 30.38 -3.15 -3.98
N LEU A 127 29.21 -2.76 -3.46
CA LEU A 127 28.08 -3.66 -3.24
C LEU A 127 27.32 -3.92 -4.54
N LYS A 128 26.72 -5.10 -4.67
CA LYS A 128 25.98 -5.54 -5.87
C LYS A 128 24.76 -6.35 -5.47
N LEU A 129 23.64 -6.16 -6.15
CA LEU A 129 22.44 -6.96 -5.94
C LEU A 129 22.70 -8.42 -6.35
N PRO A 130 22.02 -9.41 -5.74
CA PRO A 130 22.18 -10.82 -6.09
C PRO A 130 21.97 -11.08 -7.59
N LYS A 131 22.70 -12.06 -8.14
CA LYS A 131 22.52 -12.45 -9.54
C LYS A 131 21.09 -12.91 -9.79
N GLY A 132 20.41 -12.28 -10.76
CA GLY A 132 19.00 -12.55 -11.06
C GLY A 132 18.01 -11.89 -10.10
N PHE A 133 18.43 -10.89 -9.33
CA PHE A 133 17.54 -10.05 -8.53
C PHE A 133 16.54 -9.30 -9.42
N LYS A 134 15.26 -9.33 -9.03
CA LYS A 134 14.19 -8.59 -9.70
C LYS A 134 14.14 -7.15 -9.21
N PHE A 135 14.65 -6.21 -10.00
CA PHE A 135 14.46 -4.78 -9.78
C PHE A 135 13.36 -4.31 -10.73
N GLY A 136 12.17 -4.14 -10.17
CA GLY A 136 10.94 -3.97 -10.92
C GLY A 136 10.19 -2.67 -10.61
N VAL A 137 9.06 -2.52 -11.30
CA VAL A 137 7.96 -1.63 -10.94
C VAL A 137 6.70 -2.46 -10.69
N ALA A 138 5.70 -1.85 -10.06
CA ALA A 138 4.40 -2.45 -9.77
C ALA A 138 3.23 -1.65 -10.37
N THR A 139 2.15 -2.36 -10.71
CA THR A 139 0.82 -1.82 -11.10
C THR A 139 -0.31 -2.78 -10.70
N ALA A 140 -1.56 -2.29 -10.74
CA ALA A 140 -2.76 -3.08 -10.51
C ALA A 140 -3.80 -2.85 -11.61
N SER A 141 -4.46 -3.93 -12.04
CA SER A 141 -5.46 -3.99 -13.12
C SER A 141 -6.48 -2.87 -13.05
N TYR A 142 -7.20 -2.74 -11.93
CA TYR A 142 -8.21 -1.68 -11.77
C TYR A 142 -7.57 -0.27 -11.77
N GLN A 143 -6.37 -0.11 -11.24
CA GLN A 143 -5.74 1.19 -11.06
C GLN A 143 -5.12 1.75 -12.36
N VAL A 144 -4.67 0.89 -13.29
CA VAL A 144 -3.99 1.31 -14.54
C VAL A 144 -4.66 0.90 -15.86
N GLU A 145 -5.45 -0.17 -15.92
CA GLU A 145 -5.93 -0.65 -17.23
C GLU A 145 -6.87 0.35 -17.93
N GLY A 146 -7.83 0.89 -17.17
CA GLY A 146 -8.99 1.57 -17.75
C GLY A 146 -9.76 0.63 -18.69
N ALA A 147 -10.31 1.19 -19.77
CA ALA A 147 -11.08 0.45 -20.76
C ALA A 147 -12.14 -0.44 -20.08
N ALA A 148 -12.83 0.14 -19.07
CA ALA A 148 -13.46 -0.63 -17.99
C ALA A 148 -14.62 -1.53 -18.45
N LYS A 149 -15.23 -1.23 -19.60
CA LYS A 149 -16.30 -2.02 -20.23
C LYS A 149 -15.89 -2.62 -21.59
N SER A 150 -14.67 -2.36 -22.05
CA SER A 150 -14.16 -2.84 -23.35
C SER A 150 -14.01 -4.36 -23.39
N ASP A 151 -14.12 -4.92 -24.59
CA ASP A 151 -13.81 -6.32 -24.92
C ASP A 151 -14.47 -7.36 -24.01
N GLY A 152 -15.69 -7.06 -23.54
CA GLY A 152 -16.49 -7.96 -22.73
C GLY A 152 -16.14 -8.01 -21.24
N LYS A 153 -15.34 -7.06 -20.71
CA LYS A 153 -15.11 -6.93 -19.26
C LYS A 153 -16.45 -6.85 -18.51
N GLY A 154 -16.56 -7.61 -17.43
CA GLY A 154 -17.60 -7.44 -16.42
C GLY A 154 -17.20 -6.41 -15.37
N PRO A 155 -18.17 -5.79 -14.68
CA PRO A 155 -17.85 -4.84 -13.63
C PRO A 155 -17.26 -5.56 -12.40
N SER A 156 -16.32 -4.90 -11.75
CA SER A 156 -15.84 -5.19 -10.39
C SER A 156 -16.68 -4.42 -9.35
N MET A 157 -16.51 -4.75 -8.08
CA MET A 157 -17.07 -3.98 -6.97
C MET A 157 -16.54 -2.54 -6.95
N TRP A 158 -15.29 -2.31 -7.37
CA TRP A 158 -14.69 -1.00 -7.45
C TRP A 158 -15.26 -0.13 -8.60
N ASP A 159 -15.65 -0.73 -9.73
CA ASP A 159 -16.39 -0.03 -10.80
C ASP A 159 -17.69 0.62 -10.25
N TRP A 160 -18.41 -0.06 -9.32
CA TRP A 160 -19.58 0.51 -8.63
C TRP A 160 -19.23 1.43 -7.44
N ALA A 161 -18.26 1.03 -6.61
CA ALA A 161 -17.94 1.71 -5.36
C ALA A 161 -17.39 3.12 -5.59
N SER A 162 -16.53 3.30 -6.60
CA SER A 162 -15.96 4.61 -6.97
C SER A 162 -17.02 5.68 -7.28
N ARG A 163 -18.21 5.26 -7.72
CA ARG A 163 -19.34 6.14 -8.07
C ARG A 163 -20.22 6.52 -6.87
N GLN A 164 -19.96 6.01 -5.67
CA GLN A 164 -20.77 6.33 -4.49
C GLN A 164 -20.33 7.67 -3.86
N PRO A 165 -21.27 8.49 -3.33
CA PRO A 165 -20.95 9.85 -2.87
C PRO A 165 -19.83 9.90 -1.81
N GLY A 166 -18.66 10.44 -2.19
CA GLY A 166 -17.51 10.57 -1.30
C GLY A 166 -16.73 9.27 -1.04
N ALA A 167 -16.94 8.22 -1.83
CA ALA A 167 -16.10 7.02 -1.79
C ALA A 167 -14.71 7.24 -2.40
N VAL A 168 -14.60 8.17 -3.36
CA VAL A 168 -13.34 8.69 -3.90
C VAL A 168 -13.27 10.19 -3.62
N SER A 169 -12.15 10.65 -3.08
CA SER A 169 -11.97 12.00 -2.53
C SER A 169 -12.00 13.13 -3.57
N ASP A 170 -11.50 12.87 -4.78
CA ASP A 170 -11.58 13.81 -5.92
C ASP A 170 -12.76 13.53 -6.87
N GLY A 171 -13.58 12.50 -6.56
CA GLY A 171 -14.73 12.08 -7.38
C GLY A 171 -14.37 11.35 -8.68
N SER A 172 -13.09 11.00 -8.90
CA SER A 172 -12.68 10.20 -10.06
C SER A 172 -13.10 8.72 -9.95
N ASN A 173 -12.97 8.01 -11.05
CA ASN A 173 -13.21 6.56 -11.16
C ASN A 173 -12.20 5.95 -12.14
N ALA A 174 -12.17 4.62 -12.26
CA ALA A 174 -11.22 3.94 -13.13
C ALA A 174 -11.72 3.52 -14.53
N ASP A 175 -12.65 4.28 -15.13
CA ASP A 175 -13.15 3.96 -16.48
C ASP A 175 -12.04 4.06 -17.55
N VAL A 176 -11.17 5.07 -17.43
CA VAL A 176 -10.10 5.40 -18.39
C VAL A 176 -8.71 5.37 -17.77
N VAL A 177 -8.51 5.99 -16.59
CA VAL A 177 -7.21 6.17 -15.89
C VAL A 177 -6.07 6.60 -16.83
N ASP A 178 -4.88 6.01 -16.71
CA ASP A 178 -3.79 6.12 -17.68
C ASP A 178 -3.94 5.18 -18.90
N LEU A 179 -4.98 4.33 -18.95
CA LEU A 179 -5.34 3.49 -20.09
C LEU A 179 -4.26 2.46 -20.51
N HIS A 180 -3.57 1.86 -19.55
CA HIS A 180 -2.57 0.80 -19.78
C HIS A 180 -3.13 -0.37 -20.63
N TYR A 181 -4.43 -0.65 -20.60
CA TYR A 181 -5.06 -1.71 -21.42
C TYR A 181 -4.74 -1.57 -22.92
N PHE A 182 -4.69 -0.34 -23.42
CA PHE A 182 -4.20 -0.07 -24.77
C PHE A 182 -2.72 0.35 -24.77
N MET A 183 -2.27 1.14 -23.80
CA MET A 183 -0.91 1.74 -23.80
C MET A 183 0.24 0.79 -23.44
N TYR A 184 -0.01 -0.44 -22.97
CA TYR A 184 1.04 -1.29 -22.38
C TYR A 184 2.28 -1.53 -23.24
N LYS A 185 2.19 -1.56 -24.58
CA LYS A 185 3.37 -1.75 -25.44
C LYS A 185 4.29 -0.52 -25.46
N GLU A 186 3.76 0.66 -25.19
CA GLU A 186 4.58 1.84 -24.94
C GLU A 186 5.14 1.81 -23.51
N ASP A 187 4.30 1.60 -22.50
CA ASP A 187 4.73 1.58 -21.09
C ASP A 187 5.81 0.53 -20.79
N VAL A 188 5.67 -0.68 -21.32
CA VAL A 188 6.66 -1.76 -21.19
C VAL A 188 7.98 -1.39 -21.87
N ALA A 189 7.93 -0.78 -23.06
CA ALA A 189 9.14 -0.30 -23.73
C ALA A 189 9.81 0.84 -22.96
N ARG A 190 9.03 1.68 -22.25
CA ARG A 190 9.54 2.77 -21.42
C ARG A 190 10.21 2.29 -20.14
N ILE A 191 9.71 1.24 -19.48
CA ILE A 191 10.41 0.66 -18.32
C ILE A 191 11.63 -0.18 -18.73
N ALA A 192 11.56 -0.89 -19.86
CA ALA A 192 12.71 -1.58 -20.44
C ALA A 192 13.85 -0.59 -20.77
N ALA A 193 13.52 0.61 -21.27
CA ALA A 193 14.51 1.66 -21.51
C ALA A 193 15.16 2.23 -20.22
N LEU A 194 14.44 2.23 -19.08
CA LEU A 194 15.03 2.51 -17.76
C LEU A 194 15.97 1.37 -17.28
N GLY A 195 15.94 0.21 -17.94
CA GLY A 195 16.68 -1.01 -17.58
C GLY A 195 15.89 -1.96 -16.67
N VAL A 196 14.70 -1.58 -16.21
CA VAL A 196 13.86 -2.35 -15.27
C VAL A 196 13.67 -3.78 -15.79
N ASN A 197 14.04 -4.79 -14.99
CA ASN A 197 14.11 -6.18 -15.45
C ASN A 197 12.90 -7.04 -15.07
N ALA A 198 11.92 -6.48 -14.34
CA ALA A 198 10.66 -7.16 -14.00
C ALA A 198 9.50 -6.17 -13.86
N HIS A 199 8.27 -6.63 -14.11
CA HIS A 199 7.05 -5.85 -13.83
C HIS A 199 6.07 -6.73 -13.06
N SER A 200 5.67 -6.27 -11.88
CA SER A 200 4.60 -6.88 -11.09
C SER A 200 3.27 -6.23 -11.47
N PHE A 201 2.36 -6.99 -12.09
CA PHE A 201 1.03 -6.51 -12.46
C PHE A 201 -0.05 -7.51 -12.04
N SER A 202 -1.27 -7.04 -11.78
CA SER A 202 -2.41 -7.94 -11.58
C SER A 202 -3.21 -8.16 -12.86
N LEU A 203 -3.91 -9.30 -12.90
CA LEU A 203 -4.92 -9.58 -13.92
C LEU A 203 -6.30 -9.22 -13.37
N SER A 204 -7.14 -8.57 -14.18
CA SER A 204 -8.54 -8.39 -13.78
C SER A 204 -9.35 -9.68 -13.91
N TRP A 205 -9.78 -10.23 -12.77
CA TRP A 205 -10.68 -11.40 -12.73
C TRP A 205 -11.96 -11.11 -13.51
N ALA A 206 -12.54 -9.92 -13.34
CA ALA A 206 -13.75 -9.50 -14.04
C ALA A 206 -13.55 -9.28 -15.55
N ARG A 207 -12.31 -9.12 -16.04
CA ARG A 207 -12.01 -9.14 -17.48
C ARG A 207 -11.97 -10.57 -18.03
N ILE A 208 -11.37 -11.52 -17.29
CA ILE A 208 -11.18 -12.93 -17.73
C ILE A 208 -12.45 -13.78 -17.55
N PHE A 209 -13.19 -13.63 -16.44
CA PHE A 209 -14.52 -14.19 -16.24
C PHE A 209 -15.50 -13.05 -15.91
N PRO A 210 -16.30 -12.56 -16.87
CA PRO A 210 -17.16 -11.39 -16.69
C PRO A 210 -18.23 -11.51 -15.59
N PHE A 211 -18.52 -12.75 -15.14
CA PHE A 211 -19.40 -13.02 -14.00
C PHE A 211 -18.65 -13.58 -12.78
N GLY A 212 -17.34 -13.81 -12.86
CA GLY A 212 -16.50 -14.44 -11.82
C GLY A 212 -16.79 -15.92 -11.53
N VAL A 213 -18.04 -16.37 -11.64
CA VAL A 213 -18.52 -17.69 -11.19
C VAL A 213 -17.90 -18.84 -11.99
N ALA A 214 -17.54 -19.94 -11.31
CA ALA A 214 -17.07 -21.16 -11.96
C ALA A 214 -18.12 -21.73 -12.94
N GLY A 215 -17.71 -21.97 -14.19
CA GLY A 215 -18.62 -22.43 -15.25
C GLY A 215 -19.48 -21.32 -15.87
N SER A 216 -19.28 -20.05 -15.51
CA SER A 216 -19.69 -18.93 -16.36
C SER A 216 -18.76 -18.81 -17.59
N PRO A 217 -19.17 -18.11 -18.68
CA PRO A 217 -18.36 -17.96 -19.87
C PRO A 217 -17.00 -17.30 -19.59
N LEU A 218 -15.94 -17.94 -20.08
CA LEU A 218 -14.58 -17.40 -20.16
C LEU A 218 -14.51 -16.34 -21.28
N ASN A 219 -13.81 -15.24 -21.03
CA ASN A 219 -13.50 -14.23 -22.04
C ASN A 219 -12.18 -14.54 -22.74
N GLU A 220 -12.27 -15.14 -23.93
CA GLU A 220 -11.11 -15.44 -24.78
C GLU A 220 -10.36 -14.18 -25.26
N VAL A 221 -11.01 -13.01 -25.34
CA VAL A 221 -10.35 -11.76 -25.73
C VAL A 221 -9.45 -11.26 -24.60
N ALA A 222 -9.89 -11.40 -23.34
CA ALA A 222 -9.08 -11.09 -22.16
C ALA A 222 -7.83 -11.97 -22.07
N LEU A 223 -7.96 -13.30 -22.26
CA LEU A 223 -6.79 -14.18 -22.26
C LEU A 223 -5.81 -13.87 -23.39
N LYS A 224 -6.30 -13.46 -24.57
CA LYS A 224 -5.46 -12.99 -25.69
C LYS A 224 -4.75 -11.69 -25.37
N HIS A 225 -5.44 -10.71 -24.77
CA HIS A 225 -4.83 -9.46 -24.31
C HIS A 225 -3.70 -9.74 -23.32
N TYR A 226 -3.96 -10.44 -22.20
CA TYR A 226 -2.90 -10.70 -21.21
C TYR A 226 -1.80 -11.62 -21.74
N SER A 227 -2.08 -12.48 -22.74
CA SER A 227 -1.02 -13.19 -23.47
C SER A 227 -0.09 -12.23 -24.20
N ASP A 228 -0.63 -11.30 -25.00
CA ASP A 228 0.18 -10.32 -25.76
C ASP A 228 0.91 -9.34 -24.82
N VAL A 229 0.32 -9.00 -23.66
CA VAL A 229 1.01 -8.31 -22.55
C VAL A 229 2.22 -9.13 -22.06
N ILE A 230 2.03 -10.39 -21.68
CA ILE A 230 3.08 -11.28 -21.16
C ILE A 230 4.19 -11.53 -22.20
N ASP A 231 3.79 -11.77 -23.45
CA ASP A 231 4.71 -12.04 -24.55
C ASP A 231 5.53 -10.80 -24.93
N TYR A 232 4.94 -9.60 -24.86
CA TYR A 232 5.64 -8.34 -25.11
C TYR A 232 6.60 -7.94 -23.96
N HIS A 233 6.25 -8.24 -22.70
CA HIS A 233 7.18 -8.12 -21.56
C HIS A 233 8.44 -8.98 -21.80
N LEU A 234 8.25 -10.27 -22.09
CA LEU A 234 9.34 -11.20 -22.35
C LEU A 234 10.19 -10.79 -23.57
N ALA A 235 9.56 -10.32 -24.65
CA ALA A 235 10.25 -9.78 -25.82
C ALA A 235 11.04 -8.50 -25.54
N SER A 236 10.64 -7.71 -24.53
CA SER A 236 11.31 -6.49 -24.08
C SER A 236 12.40 -6.73 -23.03
N GLY A 237 12.62 -7.99 -22.61
CA GLY A 237 13.59 -8.34 -21.56
C GLY A 237 13.10 -8.09 -20.13
N VAL A 238 11.80 -7.86 -19.94
CA VAL A 238 11.16 -7.61 -18.64
C VAL A 238 10.46 -8.89 -18.18
N GLU A 239 10.81 -9.43 -17.00
CA GLU A 239 10.15 -10.62 -16.48
C GLU A 239 8.74 -10.30 -15.94
N PRO A 240 7.67 -10.94 -16.46
CA PRO A 240 6.32 -10.73 -15.97
C PRO A 240 6.11 -11.46 -14.64
N VAL A 241 5.71 -10.71 -13.62
CA VAL A 241 5.34 -11.19 -12.29
C VAL A 241 3.85 -10.88 -12.09
N VAL A 242 3.06 -11.89 -11.73
CA VAL A 242 1.59 -11.80 -11.87
C VAL A 242 0.86 -12.01 -10.56
N THR A 243 0.03 -11.02 -10.20
CA THR A 243 -0.96 -11.12 -9.13
C THR A 243 -2.31 -11.56 -9.70
N LEU A 244 -2.90 -12.64 -9.18
CA LEU A 244 -4.20 -13.15 -9.66
C LEU A 244 -5.37 -12.23 -9.28
N PHE A 245 -5.30 -11.57 -8.12
CA PHE A 245 -6.36 -10.70 -7.60
C PHE A 245 -5.76 -9.50 -6.87
N HIS A 246 -6.17 -8.31 -7.29
CA HIS A 246 -5.84 -7.05 -6.63
C HIS A 246 -7.12 -6.26 -6.41
N TRP A 247 -7.92 -6.74 -5.44
CA TRP A 247 -9.12 -6.11 -4.87
C TRP A 247 -10.32 -5.94 -5.81
N ASP A 248 -10.15 -6.14 -7.12
CA ASP A 248 -11.14 -5.96 -8.18
C ASP A 248 -12.18 -7.09 -8.31
N THR A 249 -12.74 -7.50 -7.16
CA THR A 249 -13.76 -8.55 -7.02
C THR A 249 -14.89 -8.37 -8.03
N PRO A 250 -15.19 -9.37 -8.90
CA PRO A 250 -16.28 -9.26 -9.87
C PRO A 250 -17.61 -8.97 -9.17
N LEU A 251 -18.30 -7.91 -9.61
CA LEU A 251 -19.53 -7.37 -8.99
C LEU A 251 -20.62 -8.44 -8.85
N ALA A 252 -20.67 -9.36 -9.82
CA ALA A 252 -21.55 -10.52 -9.82
C ALA A 252 -21.39 -11.39 -8.56
N LEU A 253 -20.17 -11.65 -8.09
CA LEU A 253 -19.93 -12.48 -6.89
C LEU A 253 -20.40 -11.79 -5.61
N VAL A 254 -20.25 -10.46 -5.56
CA VAL A 254 -20.81 -9.63 -4.50
C VAL A 254 -22.34 -9.65 -4.55
N ALA A 255 -22.94 -9.39 -5.71
CA ALA A 255 -24.39 -9.37 -5.89
C ALA A 255 -25.08 -10.74 -5.72
N TYR A 256 -24.44 -11.85 -6.07
CA TYR A 256 -25.01 -13.20 -5.93
C TYR A 256 -24.89 -13.77 -4.51
N TYR A 257 -23.81 -13.46 -3.79
CA TYR A 257 -23.57 -14.09 -2.47
C TYR A 257 -22.69 -13.32 -1.48
N GLY A 258 -22.28 -12.08 -1.76
CA GLY A 258 -21.44 -11.27 -0.88
C GLY A 258 -19.93 -11.47 -1.03
N GLY A 259 -19.48 -12.00 -2.17
CA GLY A 259 -18.06 -12.12 -2.51
C GLY A 259 -17.26 -12.88 -1.44
N PHE A 260 -16.18 -12.28 -0.95
CA PHE A 260 -15.23 -12.93 -0.04
C PHE A 260 -15.76 -13.22 1.38
N THR A 261 -16.89 -12.68 1.82
CA THR A 261 -17.49 -13.12 3.10
C THR A 261 -18.15 -14.49 3.01
N SER A 262 -18.38 -14.99 1.78
CA SER A 262 -19.03 -16.28 1.50
C SER A 262 -18.04 -17.38 1.14
N PRO A 263 -18.15 -18.60 1.69
CA PRO A 263 -17.27 -19.71 1.36
C PRO A 263 -17.39 -20.20 -0.10
N LYS A 264 -18.42 -19.75 -0.85
CA LYS A 264 -18.54 -20.02 -2.29
C LYS A 264 -17.35 -19.47 -3.10
N ILE A 265 -16.77 -18.36 -2.65
CA ILE A 265 -15.68 -17.65 -3.34
C ILE A 265 -14.46 -18.54 -3.61
N VAL A 266 -14.21 -19.53 -2.75
CA VAL A 266 -13.06 -20.45 -2.84
C VAL A 266 -13.11 -21.24 -4.14
N ASN A 267 -14.28 -21.75 -4.53
CA ASN A 267 -14.42 -22.53 -5.76
C ASN A 267 -14.31 -21.65 -7.01
N ASP A 268 -14.91 -20.46 -6.99
CA ASP A 268 -14.91 -19.53 -8.11
C ASP A 268 -13.49 -18.97 -8.36
N PHE A 269 -12.78 -18.58 -7.31
CA PHE A 269 -11.38 -18.14 -7.40
C PHE A 269 -10.45 -19.26 -7.88
N VAL A 270 -10.62 -20.49 -7.38
CA VAL A 270 -9.81 -21.64 -7.84
C VAL A 270 -10.09 -21.98 -9.31
N HIS A 271 -11.33 -21.87 -9.78
CA HIS A 271 -11.65 -22.06 -11.20
C HIS A 271 -10.96 -21.03 -12.08
N TYR A 272 -11.01 -19.75 -11.68
CA TYR A 272 -10.31 -18.65 -12.32
C TYR A 272 -8.78 -18.86 -12.33
N ALA A 273 -8.17 -19.11 -11.18
CA ALA A 273 -6.74 -19.40 -11.05
C ALA A 273 -6.31 -20.59 -11.93
N THR A 274 -7.11 -21.66 -11.99
CA THR A 274 -6.86 -22.83 -12.86
C THR A 274 -6.76 -22.45 -14.33
N ALA A 275 -7.63 -21.55 -14.81
CA ALA A 275 -7.63 -21.09 -16.20
C ALA A 275 -6.41 -20.20 -16.49
N VAL A 276 -6.11 -19.24 -15.60
CA VAL A 276 -4.96 -18.35 -15.69
C VAL A 276 -3.63 -19.12 -15.69
N PHE A 277 -3.44 -20.02 -14.71
CA PHE A 277 -2.26 -20.87 -14.64
C PHE A 277 -2.09 -21.71 -15.90
N ARG A 278 -3.18 -22.25 -16.47
CA ARG A 278 -3.14 -23.01 -17.72
C ARG A 278 -2.73 -22.15 -18.92
N ALA A 279 -3.21 -20.91 -19.00
CA ALA A 279 -2.93 -20.00 -20.12
C ALA A 279 -1.48 -19.50 -20.13
N PHE A 280 -0.89 -19.22 -18.96
CA PHE A 280 0.40 -18.54 -18.86
C PHE A 280 1.54 -19.39 -18.26
N ASN A 281 1.31 -20.70 -18.03
CA ASN A 281 2.37 -21.64 -17.63
C ASN A 281 3.57 -21.55 -18.59
N GLY A 282 4.77 -21.73 -18.05
CA GLY A 282 6.02 -21.66 -18.80
C GLY A 282 6.53 -20.24 -19.05
N ARG A 283 5.64 -19.23 -19.11
CA ARG A 283 5.98 -17.82 -19.37
C ARG A 283 6.13 -16.99 -18.10
N VAL A 284 5.14 -17.02 -17.22
CA VAL A 284 5.18 -16.32 -15.92
C VAL A 284 5.83 -17.21 -14.86
N LYS A 285 6.73 -16.63 -14.04
CA LYS A 285 7.58 -17.39 -13.09
C LYS A 285 7.38 -17.06 -11.62
N THR A 286 7.07 -15.83 -11.26
CA THR A 286 6.74 -15.46 -9.88
C THR A 286 5.27 -15.05 -9.83
N TRP A 287 4.52 -15.65 -8.93
CA TRP A 287 3.07 -15.53 -8.83
C TRP A 287 2.62 -15.10 -7.44
N TYR A 288 1.62 -14.22 -7.38
CA TYR A 288 0.91 -13.87 -6.16
C TYR A 288 -0.57 -14.25 -6.29
N THR A 289 -1.16 -14.92 -5.31
CA THR A 289 -2.62 -15.17 -5.34
C THR A 289 -3.41 -13.90 -5.03
N PHE A 290 -2.95 -13.12 -4.06
CA PHE A 290 -3.65 -11.95 -3.53
C PHE A 290 -2.69 -10.81 -3.25
N ASN A 291 -3.15 -9.59 -3.53
CA ASN A 291 -2.56 -8.35 -3.03
C ASN A 291 -3.09 -8.03 -1.63
N GLU A 292 -2.22 -7.62 -0.71
CA GLU A 292 -2.53 -7.06 0.62
C GLU A 292 -3.87 -7.55 1.22
N PRO A 293 -4.01 -8.86 1.50
CA PRO A 293 -5.30 -9.46 1.78
C PRO A 293 -5.92 -8.96 3.10
N ASN A 294 -5.11 -8.39 3.99
CA ASN A 294 -5.60 -7.77 5.23
C ASN A 294 -6.25 -6.41 4.97
N VAL A 295 -5.59 -5.52 4.21
CA VAL A 295 -6.16 -4.23 3.78
C VAL A 295 -7.47 -4.46 3.03
N TYR A 296 -7.50 -5.44 2.11
CA TYR A 296 -8.73 -5.82 1.41
C TYR A 296 -9.86 -6.27 2.37
N CYS A 297 -9.54 -7.10 3.37
CA CYS A 297 -10.55 -7.54 4.33
C CYS A 297 -11.03 -6.43 5.28
N GLY A 298 -10.23 -5.40 5.55
CA GLY A 298 -10.66 -4.17 6.21
C GLY A 298 -11.52 -3.26 5.31
N GLN A 299 -11.16 -3.17 4.02
CA GLN A 299 -11.85 -2.39 3.00
C GLN A 299 -13.30 -2.86 2.80
N ILE A 300 -13.56 -4.17 2.72
CA ILE A 300 -14.93 -4.68 2.58
C ILE A 300 -15.84 -4.36 3.78
N ALA A 301 -15.25 -4.08 4.94
CA ALA A 301 -15.96 -3.65 6.14
C ALA A 301 -16.07 -2.12 6.26
N SER A 302 -15.76 -1.38 5.20
CA SER A 302 -15.80 0.08 5.13
C SER A 302 -16.78 0.56 4.06
N TYR A 303 -17.23 1.81 4.16
CA TYR A 303 -18.11 2.41 3.14
C TYR A 303 -17.37 2.52 1.79
N PRO A 304 -18.02 2.27 0.64
CA PRO A 304 -19.40 1.82 0.47
C PRO A 304 -19.56 0.28 0.38
N PHE A 305 -18.50 -0.48 0.64
CA PHE A 305 -18.45 -1.94 0.46
C PHE A 305 -19.26 -2.72 1.50
N ASP A 306 -19.45 -2.16 2.69
CA ASP A 306 -20.18 -2.78 3.81
C ASP A 306 -21.72 -2.90 3.61
N ILE A 307 -22.20 -2.57 2.42
CA ILE A 307 -23.59 -2.73 1.97
C ILE A 307 -23.93 -4.18 1.56
N ALA A 308 -22.95 -5.01 1.20
CA ALA A 308 -23.17 -6.24 0.42
C ALA A 308 -22.59 -7.52 1.04
N PHE A 309 -22.77 -7.72 2.35
CA PHE A 309 -22.33 -8.94 3.03
C PHE A 309 -23.20 -10.18 2.71
N SER A 310 -22.57 -11.36 2.78
CA SER A 310 -23.29 -12.64 2.78
C SER A 310 -24.20 -12.78 4.01
N PRO A 311 -25.35 -13.47 3.92
CA PRO A 311 -26.29 -13.62 5.04
C PRO A 311 -25.65 -14.11 6.34
N GLY A 312 -25.93 -13.41 7.44
CA GLY A 312 -25.39 -13.70 8.78
C GLY A 312 -24.05 -13.00 9.10
N ILE A 313 -23.43 -12.32 8.13
CA ILE A 313 -22.20 -11.54 8.33
C ILE A 313 -22.53 -10.06 8.56
N ASN A 314 -21.70 -9.37 9.35
CA ASN A 314 -21.81 -7.95 9.64
C ASN A 314 -20.42 -7.29 9.64
N LYS A 315 -20.38 -5.96 9.79
CA LYS A 315 -19.15 -5.15 9.75
C LYS A 315 -18.02 -5.64 10.68
N THR A 316 -18.36 -6.20 11.85
CA THR A 316 -17.39 -6.73 12.83
C THR A 316 -16.85 -8.11 12.44
N THR A 317 -17.65 -8.95 11.78
CA THR A 317 -17.27 -10.33 11.40
C THR A 317 -16.73 -10.44 9.97
N ALA A 318 -17.07 -9.48 9.09
CA ALA A 318 -16.70 -9.50 7.68
C ALA A 318 -15.18 -9.63 7.43
N PRO A 319 -14.27 -8.91 8.13
CA PRO A 319 -12.84 -9.03 7.88
C PRO A 319 -12.30 -10.44 8.15
N TYR A 320 -12.74 -11.06 9.23
CA TYR A 320 -12.29 -12.40 9.63
C TYR A 320 -12.87 -13.52 8.78
N HIS A 321 -14.14 -13.39 8.35
CA HIS A 321 -14.73 -14.30 7.37
C HIS A 321 -14.07 -14.16 5.99
N CYS A 322 -13.72 -12.93 5.58
CA CYS A 322 -12.91 -12.65 4.40
C CYS A 322 -11.53 -13.31 4.49
N ALA A 323 -10.79 -13.12 5.58
CA ALA A 323 -9.47 -13.72 5.78
C ALA A 323 -9.54 -15.25 5.79
N TYR A 324 -10.55 -15.84 6.45
CA TYR A 324 -10.78 -17.29 6.49
C TYR A 324 -11.02 -17.86 5.08
N ASN A 325 -11.84 -17.20 4.27
CA ASN A 325 -12.11 -17.62 2.89
C ASN A 325 -10.92 -17.36 1.95
N LEU A 326 -10.18 -16.26 2.12
CA LEU A 326 -8.97 -15.96 1.36
C LEU A 326 -7.86 -16.97 1.61
N LEU A 327 -7.57 -17.34 2.86
CA LEU A 327 -6.57 -18.36 3.20
C LEU A 327 -6.92 -19.72 2.56
N LYS A 328 -8.20 -20.09 2.57
CA LYS A 328 -8.70 -21.30 1.91
C LYS A 328 -8.60 -21.20 0.38
N ALA A 329 -8.86 -20.04 -0.20
CA ALA A 329 -8.70 -19.79 -1.64
C ALA A 329 -7.22 -19.78 -2.07
N HIS A 330 -6.32 -19.23 -1.26
CA HIS A 330 -4.86 -19.25 -1.45
C HIS A 330 -4.35 -20.69 -1.45
N ALA A 331 -4.60 -21.43 -0.36
CA ALA A 331 -4.23 -22.83 -0.20
C ALA A 331 -4.73 -23.70 -1.37
N ALA A 332 -6.00 -23.56 -1.75
CA ALA A 332 -6.58 -24.32 -2.85
C ALA A 332 -6.01 -23.94 -4.23
N ALA A 333 -5.75 -22.66 -4.49
CA ALA A 333 -5.09 -22.22 -5.73
C ALA A 333 -3.65 -22.73 -5.82
N VAL A 334 -2.89 -22.70 -4.73
CA VAL A 334 -1.52 -23.24 -4.66
C VAL A 334 -1.52 -24.77 -4.82
N LYS A 335 -2.51 -25.46 -4.26
CA LYS A 335 -2.72 -26.91 -4.44
C LYS A 335 -3.01 -27.26 -5.91
N VAL A 336 -3.72 -26.40 -6.63
CA VAL A 336 -3.87 -26.51 -8.10
C VAL A 336 -2.57 -26.19 -8.83
N PHE A 337 -1.87 -25.10 -8.50
CA PHE A 337 -0.58 -24.72 -9.09
C PHE A 337 0.45 -25.85 -9.02
N ARG A 338 0.62 -26.43 -7.83
CA ARG A 338 1.55 -27.53 -7.57
C ARG A 338 1.11 -28.84 -8.25
N SER A 339 -0.18 -29.17 -8.29
CA SER A 339 -0.67 -30.39 -8.97
C SER A 339 -0.66 -30.29 -10.51
N MET A 340 -0.88 -29.08 -11.07
CA MET A 340 -0.68 -28.79 -12.49
C MET A 340 0.80 -28.72 -12.91
N ARG A 341 1.74 -28.76 -11.95
CA ARG A 341 3.19 -28.60 -12.16
C ARG A 341 3.52 -27.31 -12.94
N ILE A 342 2.94 -26.19 -12.51
CA ILE A 342 3.25 -24.89 -13.09
C ILE A 342 4.74 -24.57 -12.86
N ASN A 343 5.43 -24.15 -13.92
CA ASN A 343 6.87 -23.87 -13.86
C ASN A 343 7.11 -22.42 -13.38
N GLY A 344 7.08 -22.26 -12.06
CA GLY A 344 7.33 -21.03 -11.33
C GLY A 344 7.28 -21.24 -9.81
N GLU A 345 7.15 -20.15 -9.07
CA GLU A 345 6.97 -20.08 -7.61
C GLU A 345 5.73 -19.24 -7.27
N ILE A 346 5.05 -19.53 -6.15
CA ILE A 346 3.81 -18.86 -5.75
C ILE A 346 3.77 -18.47 -4.26
N ALA A 347 3.20 -17.29 -3.97
CA ALA A 347 2.92 -16.79 -2.62
C ALA A 347 1.70 -15.83 -2.63
N PHE A 348 1.63 -14.91 -1.67
CA PHE A 348 0.74 -13.74 -1.63
C PHE A 348 1.54 -12.54 -1.09
N LYS A 349 1.10 -11.30 -1.36
CA LYS A 349 1.75 -10.08 -0.84
C LYS A 349 1.13 -9.71 0.51
N ASN A 350 1.94 -9.58 1.57
CA ASN A 350 1.50 -8.97 2.83
C ASN A 350 1.66 -7.45 2.74
N ASP A 351 0.90 -6.70 3.53
CA ASP A 351 1.13 -5.27 3.80
C ASP A 351 1.86 -5.05 5.16
N ASN A 352 1.93 -3.77 5.56
CA ASN A 352 2.24 -3.32 6.93
C ASN A 352 3.69 -3.53 7.43
N PHE A 353 3.88 -3.36 8.74
CA PHE A 353 5.14 -3.54 9.45
C PHE A 353 4.94 -4.32 10.76
N VAL A 354 6.03 -4.75 11.39
CA VAL A 354 6.02 -5.18 12.81
C VAL A 354 6.07 -3.94 13.73
N GLY A 355 6.98 -3.01 13.43
CA GLY A 355 7.06 -1.72 14.12
C GLY A 355 7.88 -1.76 15.41
N MET A 356 7.97 -0.61 16.08
CA MET A 356 8.78 -0.41 17.29
C MET A 356 7.91 0.07 18.44
N PRO A 357 8.17 -0.31 19.71
CA PRO A 357 7.43 0.23 20.84
C PRO A 357 7.70 1.74 20.97
N TRP A 358 6.63 2.55 20.99
CA TRP A 358 6.74 4.02 21.01
C TRP A 358 7.59 4.53 22.17
N ARG A 359 7.35 4.01 23.38
CA ARG A 359 8.26 4.18 24.52
C ARG A 359 9.08 2.90 24.67
N ALA A 360 10.38 2.95 24.37
CA ALA A 360 11.25 1.77 24.29
C ALA A 360 11.28 0.89 25.57
N ASN A 361 10.97 1.46 26.74
CA ASN A 361 10.91 0.75 28.02
C ASN A 361 9.48 0.36 28.48
N SER A 362 8.44 0.68 27.70
CA SER A 362 7.06 0.30 28.00
C SER A 362 6.78 -1.16 27.62
N THR A 363 6.35 -1.99 28.58
CA THR A 363 5.86 -3.35 28.30
C THR A 363 4.58 -3.30 27.48
N ALA A 364 3.64 -2.41 27.82
CA ALA A 364 2.38 -2.28 27.11
C ALA A 364 2.57 -1.92 25.62
N ASP A 365 3.55 -1.07 25.28
CA ASP A 365 3.85 -0.74 23.89
C ASP A 365 4.49 -1.92 23.13
N LYS A 366 5.25 -2.78 23.82
CA LYS A 366 5.80 -4.03 23.24
C LYS A 366 4.70 -5.04 22.98
N GLU A 367 3.75 -5.20 23.90
CA GLU A 367 2.56 -6.01 23.66
C GLU A 367 1.67 -5.42 22.56
N ALA A 368 1.62 -4.09 22.43
CA ALA A 368 0.94 -3.42 21.32
C ALA A 368 1.62 -3.67 19.97
N VAL A 369 2.96 -3.74 19.91
CA VAL A 369 3.73 -4.21 18.74
C VAL A 369 3.38 -5.66 18.40
N GLU A 370 3.33 -6.57 19.38
CA GLU A 370 2.96 -7.97 19.12
C GLU A 370 1.52 -8.11 18.60
N ARG A 371 0.56 -7.38 19.17
CA ARG A 371 -0.81 -7.31 18.62
C ARG A 371 -0.83 -6.67 17.23
N HIS A 372 -0.08 -5.59 17.00
CA HIS A 372 0.00 -4.93 15.69
C HIS A 372 0.53 -5.89 14.62
N ALA A 373 1.64 -6.59 14.89
CA ALA A 373 2.19 -7.59 13.97
C ALA A 373 1.21 -8.76 13.72
N ALA A 374 0.53 -9.24 14.76
CA ALA A 374 -0.41 -10.37 14.66
C ALA A 374 -1.70 -10.01 13.89
N PHE A 375 -2.30 -8.84 14.14
CA PHE A 375 -3.49 -8.37 13.40
C PHE A 375 -3.16 -7.74 12.04
N GLY A 376 -1.95 -7.21 11.85
CA GLY A 376 -1.48 -6.60 10.61
C GLY A 376 -0.98 -7.59 9.58
N ILE A 377 -0.21 -8.60 10.00
CA ILE A 377 0.52 -9.51 9.10
C ILE A 377 0.29 -10.98 9.48
N GLY A 378 0.39 -11.31 10.77
CA GLY A 378 0.27 -12.69 11.29
C GLY A 378 -1.08 -13.35 10.99
N ILE A 379 -2.16 -12.58 10.86
CA ILE A 379 -3.49 -13.09 10.49
C ILE A 379 -3.48 -13.88 9.16
N PHE A 380 -2.59 -13.56 8.22
CA PHE A 380 -2.33 -14.40 7.04
C PHE A 380 -1.02 -15.19 7.14
N SER A 381 0.02 -14.61 7.76
CA SER A 381 1.36 -15.19 7.74
C SER A 381 1.60 -16.31 8.77
N ASP A 382 0.99 -16.29 9.96
CA ASP A 382 1.10 -17.43 10.89
C ASP A 382 0.50 -18.71 10.29
N PRO A 383 -0.76 -18.70 9.75
CA PRO A 383 -1.31 -19.87 9.10
C PRO A 383 -0.44 -20.43 7.98
N VAL A 384 0.08 -19.58 7.08
CA VAL A 384 0.79 -20.05 5.88
C VAL A 384 2.23 -20.46 6.16
N TYR A 385 2.97 -19.72 6.98
CA TYR A 385 4.42 -19.91 7.14
C TYR A 385 4.83 -20.65 8.42
N THR A 386 3.99 -20.76 9.47
CA THR A 386 4.42 -21.33 10.76
C THR A 386 3.48 -22.36 11.40
N THR A 387 2.16 -22.13 11.49
CA THR A 387 1.27 -22.92 12.37
C THR A 387 0.16 -23.70 11.66
N GLY A 388 -0.30 -23.26 10.48
CA GLY A 388 -1.54 -23.72 9.86
C GLY A 388 -2.81 -23.12 10.47
N ASP A 389 -2.71 -22.33 11.54
CA ASP A 389 -3.83 -21.79 12.32
C ASP A 389 -3.62 -20.30 12.60
N TRP A 390 -4.66 -19.61 13.08
CA TRP A 390 -4.53 -18.19 13.45
C TRP A 390 -3.43 -17.95 14.52
N PRO A 391 -2.85 -16.72 14.58
CA PRO A 391 -2.03 -16.31 15.72
C PRO A 391 -2.76 -16.54 17.05
N GLU A 392 -2.05 -16.97 18.11
CA GLU A 392 -2.72 -17.31 19.37
C GLU A 392 -3.43 -16.11 20.00
N VAL A 393 -2.80 -14.92 19.97
CA VAL A 393 -3.39 -13.66 20.44
C VAL A 393 -4.69 -13.29 19.71
N LEU A 394 -4.86 -13.69 18.45
CA LEU A 394 -6.14 -13.53 17.74
C LEU A 394 -7.20 -14.49 18.27
N LYS A 395 -6.83 -15.72 18.65
CA LYS A 395 -7.76 -16.72 19.21
C LYS A 395 -8.12 -16.46 20.67
N GLU A 396 -7.23 -15.83 21.42
CA GLU A 396 -7.46 -15.37 22.80
C GLU A 396 -8.44 -14.18 22.83
N ILE A 397 -8.25 -13.19 21.95
CA ILE A 397 -9.08 -11.98 21.91
C ILE A 397 -10.41 -12.21 21.15
N LEU A 398 -10.42 -13.01 20.07
CA LEU A 398 -11.60 -13.18 19.22
C LEU A 398 -12.36 -14.50 19.48
N PRO A 399 -13.62 -14.44 19.94
CA PRO A 399 -14.44 -15.64 20.09
C PRO A 399 -14.73 -16.30 18.73
N PRO A 400 -15.08 -17.60 18.69
CA PRO A 400 -15.43 -18.31 17.45
C PRO A 400 -16.61 -17.74 16.66
N SER A 401 -17.42 -16.86 17.28
CA SER A 401 -18.51 -16.10 16.63
C SER A 401 -18.02 -14.89 15.81
N ILE A 402 -16.76 -14.49 15.96
CA ILE A 402 -16.13 -13.40 15.19
C ILE A 402 -15.01 -13.94 14.31
N LEU A 403 -14.17 -14.85 14.83
CA LEU A 403 -13.05 -15.47 14.12
C LEU A 403 -13.34 -16.96 13.85
N PRO A 404 -13.74 -17.35 12.62
CA PRO A 404 -14.00 -18.75 12.27
C PRO A 404 -12.77 -19.62 12.51
N ARG A 405 -12.91 -20.76 13.20
CA ARG A 405 -11.79 -21.67 13.47
C ARG A 405 -11.61 -22.67 12.32
N PHE A 406 -10.38 -22.90 11.89
CA PHE A 406 -10.06 -23.87 10.85
C PHE A 406 -10.28 -25.31 11.34
N THR A 407 -10.75 -26.17 10.44
CA THR A 407 -10.68 -27.63 10.63
C THR A 407 -9.26 -28.12 10.42
N LYS A 408 -8.87 -29.26 11.03
CA LYS A 408 -7.52 -29.83 10.84
C LYS A 408 -7.11 -29.99 9.38
N LYS A 409 -8.05 -30.40 8.52
CA LYS A 409 -7.80 -30.53 7.07
C LYS A 409 -7.51 -29.18 6.40
N GLU A 410 -8.13 -28.10 6.84
CA GLU A 410 -7.83 -26.75 6.36
C GLU A 410 -6.46 -26.29 6.87
N GLN A 411 -6.15 -26.51 8.15
CA GLN A 411 -4.84 -26.19 8.73
C GLN A 411 -3.69 -26.89 7.98
N GLU A 412 -3.85 -28.18 7.69
CA GLU A 412 -2.95 -29.00 6.86
C GLU A 412 -2.84 -28.54 5.39
N ASP A 413 -3.88 -27.95 4.81
CA ASP A 413 -3.86 -27.47 3.42
C ASP A 413 -3.28 -26.05 3.31
N ILE A 414 -3.37 -25.25 4.38
CA ILE A 414 -2.86 -23.88 4.47
C ILE A 414 -1.37 -23.84 4.86
N LEU A 415 -0.92 -24.68 5.79
CA LEU A 415 0.48 -24.68 6.23
C LEU A 415 1.44 -25.05 5.09
N GLY A 416 2.40 -24.17 4.80
CA GLY A 416 3.35 -24.34 3.70
C GLY A 416 2.76 -24.06 2.32
N SER A 417 1.63 -23.34 2.21
CA SER A 417 1.02 -22.95 0.94
C SER A 417 1.69 -21.78 0.20
N ALA A 418 2.87 -21.34 0.63
CA ALA A 418 3.72 -20.41 -0.14
C ALA A 418 5.14 -20.97 -0.33
N ASP A 419 5.80 -20.55 -1.42
CA ASP A 419 7.17 -20.95 -1.75
C ASP A 419 8.23 -19.93 -1.26
N PHE A 420 7.80 -18.69 -0.99
CA PHE A 420 8.62 -17.54 -0.59
C PHE A 420 7.77 -16.52 0.20
N PHE A 421 8.39 -15.56 0.90
CA PHE A 421 7.67 -14.46 1.58
C PHE A 421 7.61 -13.21 0.70
N ALA A 422 6.53 -12.43 0.81
CA ALA A 422 6.43 -11.13 0.15
C ALA A 422 5.75 -10.08 1.03
N ILE A 423 6.25 -8.85 0.94
CA ILE A 423 5.86 -7.72 1.77
C ILE A 423 5.85 -6.41 0.97
N ASP A 424 4.81 -5.63 1.16
CA ASP A 424 4.60 -4.30 0.59
C ASP A 424 5.08 -3.27 1.64
N ALA A 425 6.41 -3.20 1.78
CA ALA A 425 7.09 -2.63 2.93
C ALA A 425 7.28 -1.11 2.82
N TYR A 426 6.22 -0.38 2.48
CA TYR A 426 6.21 1.07 2.25
C TYR A 426 6.81 1.92 3.39
N ARG A 427 6.52 1.56 4.64
CA ARG A 427 6.95 2.33 5.82
C ARG A 427 7.04 1.44 7.06
N THR A 428 7.75 1.91 8.08
CA THR A 428 7.78 1.34 9.44
C THR A 428 7.66 2.46 10.47
N GLN A 429 6.92 2.23 11.57
CA GLN A 429 6.57 3.27 12.55
C GLN A 429 6.69 2.78 13.99
N TRP A 430 6.49 3.72 14.92
CA TRP A 430 6.22 3.40 16.31
C TRP A 430 4.79 2.93 16.52
N VAL A 431 4.60 2.10 17.55
CA VAL A 431 3.32 1.55 17.99
C VAL A 431 3.20 1.75 19.50
N SER A 432 2.09 2.30 19.96
CA SER A 432 1.78 2.48 21.38
C SER A 432 0.57 1.64 21.81
N SER A 433 0.51 1.26 23.08
CA SER A 433 -0.74 0.79 23.68
C SER A 433 -1.67 1.97 23.93
N PRO A 434 -3.00 1.82 23.70
CA PRO A 434 -3.97 2.71 24.30
C PRO A 434 -3.96 2.59 25.83
N PRO A 435 -4.61 3.53 26.55
CA PRO A 435 -4.88 3.41 27.99
C PRO A 435 -5.60 2.10 28.37
N GLU A 436 -5.43 1.69 29.62
CA GLU A 436 -5.77 0.36 30.13
C GLU A 436 -7.29 0.13 30.26
N ALA A 437 -7.92 -0.27 29.15
CA ALA A 437 -9.27 -0.84 29.09
C ALA A 437 -9.50 -1.71 27.84
N CYS A 438 -8.90 -1.31 26.71
CA CYS A 438 -9.25 -1.74 25.34
C CYS A 438 -9.55 -3.24 25.14
N ILE A 439 -8.68 -4.17 25.57
CA ILE A 439 -8.78 -5.59 25.18
C ILE A 439 -10.09 -6.25 25.65
N ASN A 440 -10.61 -5.82 26.80
CA ASN A 440 -11.83 -6.35 27.40
C ASN A 440 -13.10 -5.58 26.98
N ASP A 441 -12.98 -4.53 26.18
CA ASP A 441 -14.09 -3.71 25.71
C ASP A 441 -14.25 -3.81 24.18
N VAL A 442 -15.18 -4.67 23.75
CA VAL A 442 -15.52 -4.88 22.33
C VAL A 442 -16.16 -3.66 21.65
N SER A 443 -16.48 -2.60 22.40
CA SER A 443 -16.96 -1.32 21.88
C SER A 443 -15.87 -0.25 21.76
N HIS A 444 -14.67 -0.51 22.27
CA HIS A 444 -13.56 0.42 22.21
C HIS A 444 -13.08 0.61 20.75
N PRO A 445 -12.87 1.84 20.23
CA PRO A 445 -12.55 2.07 18.82
C PRO A 445 -11.26 1.42 18.28
N LEU A 446 -10.34 1.00 19.17
CA LEU A 446 -9.12 0.28 18.82
C LEU A 446 -9.19 -1.24 19.12
N TRP A 447 -10.32 -1.75 19.61
CA TRP A 447 -10.54 -3.19 19.71
C TRP A 447 -10.70 -3.79 18.30
N PRO A 448 -10.17 -5.00 18.02
CA PRO A 448 -9.50 -5.95 18.92
C PRO A 448 -7.97 -5.77 19.04
N ALA A 449 -7.34 -5.08 18.07
CA ALA A 449 -5.89 -5.08 17.97
C ALA A 449 -5.21 -4.23 19.07
N CYS A 450 -5.94 -3.34 19.73
CA CYS A 450 -5.54 -2.58 20.91
C CYS A 450 -4.12 -2.02 20.84
N ASN A 451 -3.84 -1.34 19.74
CA ASN A 451 -2.60 -0.63 19.45
C ASN A 451 -2.93 0.64 18.65
N GLN A 452 -1.99 1.56 18.59
CA GLN A 452 -2.07 2.78 17.79
C GLN A 452 -0.72 3.03 17.12
N VAL A 453 -0.72 3.35 15.84
CA VAL A 453 0.47 3.79 15.10
C VAL A 453 0.77 5.24 15.45
N VAL A 454 2.05 5.55 15.74
CA VAL A 454 2.50 6.88 16.15
C VAL A 454 3.63 7.35 15.23
N PHE A 455 3.47 8.55 14.67
CA PHE A 455 4.33 9.14 13.63
C PHE A 455 5.44 10.04 14.18
N PHE A 456 5.62 10.07 15.50
CA PHE A 456 6.56 10.95 16.22
C PHE A 456 7.12 10.27 17.47
N ASP A 457 8.32 10.68 17.92
CA ASP A 457 9.00 10.09 19.08
C ASP A 457 8.28 10.39 20.43
N SER A 458 8.63 9.66 21.49
CA SER A 458 7.96 9.77 22.80
C SER A 458 8.55 10.81 23.77
N GLU A 459 9.55 11.60 23.36
CA GLU A 459 10.35 12.48 24.22
C GLU A 459 10.31 13.95 23.79
N ALA A 460 10.73 14.23 22.55
CA ALA A 460 10.78 15.56 21.95
C ALA A 460 9.71 15.76 20.86
N GLY A 461 9.12 14.67 20.35
CA GLY A 461 8.04 14.71 19.36
C GLY A 461 8.50 14.94 17.92
N TRP A 462 9.74 14.59 17.57
CA TRP A 462 10.19 14.61 16.18
C TRP A 462 9.47 13.56 15.34
N ALA A 463 9.11 13.96 14.13
CA ALA A 463 8.52 13.10 13.12
C ALA A 463 9.45 11.90 12.79
N ALA A 464 8.90 10.70 12.68
CA ALA A 464 9.65 9.46 12.38
C ALA A 464 10.44 9.52 11.05
N GLY A 465 9.96 10.35 10.13
CA GLY A 465 10.58 10.72 8.85
C GLY A 465 9.80 11.88 8.20
N PRO A 466 10.16 12.31 6.98
CA PRO A 466 9.39 13.31 6.23
C PRO A 466 7.91 12.96 6.14
N SER A 467 7.07 13.95 6.46
CA SER A 467 5.62 13.82 6.61
C SER A 467 4.93 13.22 5.37
N PRO A 468 3.82 12.49 5.55
CA PRO A 468 2.98 12.04 4.44
C PRO A 468 2.38 13.23 3.67
N ASP A 469 2.06 12.99 2.40
CA ASP A 469 1.06 13.78 1.69
C ASP A 469 -0.32 13.62 2.36
N PRO A 470 -1.18 14.66 2.45
CA PRO A 470 -2.50 14.55 3.07
C PRO A 470 -3.40 13.45 2.48
N LEU A 471 -3.26 13.14 1.18
CA LEU A 471 -4.00 12.08 0.49
C LEU A 471 -3.47 10.67 0.80
N SER A 472 -2.32 10.55 1.47
CA SER A 472 -1.74 9.28 1.90
C SER A 472 -1.16 9.39 3.32
N SER A 473 -1.99 9.88 4.24
CA SER A 473 -1.67 10.15 5.65
C SER A 473 -1.11 8.95 6.45
N TRP A 474 -1.17 7.74 5.91
CA TRP A 474 -0.57 6.51 6.46
C TRP A 474 0.91 6.31 6.08
N LEU A 475 1.44 7.10 5.14
CA LEU A 475 2.73 6.90 4.45
C LEU A 475 3.73 8.04 4.74
N GLN A 476 4.41 7.95 5.88
CA GLN A 476 5.57 8.79 6.19
C GLN A 476 6.85 8.11 5.68
N ALA A 477 7.79 8.89 5.14
CA ALA A 477 9.01 8.34 4.54
C ALA A 477 10.00 7.82 5.61
N THR A 478 9.92 6.54 5.97
CA THR A 478 10.78 5.92 7.01
C THR A 478 11.67 4.73 6.53
N PRO A 479 12.40 4.86 5.40
CA PRO A 479 13.31 3.81 4.92
C PRO A 479 14.43 3.47 5.93
N ASN A 480 14.81 4.40 6.80
CA ASN A 480 15.77 4.24 7.89
C ASN A 480 15.40 3.17 8.94
N PHE A 481 14.15 2.70 8.96
CA PHE A 481 13.71 1.59 9.82
C PHE A 481 13.51 0.26 9.05
N LEU A 482 13.76 0.26 7.74
CA LEU A 482 13.49 -0.88 6.86
C LEU A 482 14.23 -2.14 7.29
N ARG A 483 15.54 -2.06 7.55
CA ARG A 483 16.37 -3.21 7.94
C ARG A 483 15.83 -3.94 9.17
N ASP A 484 15.47 -3.19 10.21
CA ASP A 484 14.95 -3.78 11.45
C ASP A 484 13.56 -4.39 11.24
N SER A 485 12.71 -3.75 10.44
CA SER A 485 11.42 -4.32 10.01
C SER A 485 11.62 -5.65 9.26
N LEU A 486 12.48 -5.68 8.24
CA LEU A 486 12.74 -6.90 7.43
C LEU A 486 13.40 -8.02 8.26
N LYS A 487 14.28 -7.69 9.22
CA LYS A 487 14.83 -8.66 10.19
C LYS A 487 13.74 -9.26 11.07
N GLU A 488 12.79 -8.45 11.57
CA GLU A 488 11.64 -8.95 12.34
C GLU A 488 10.70 -9.84 11.50
N LEU A 489 10.44 -9.48 10.24
CA LEU A 489 9.67 -10.33 9.31
C LEU A 489 10.37 -11.68 9.09
N GLN A 490 11.67 -11.69 8.80
CA GLN A 490 12.45 -12.91 8.60
C GLN A 490 12.60 -13.74 9.88
N ARG A 491 12.53 -13.11 11.08
CA ARG A 491 12.52 -13.82 12.37
C ARG A 491 11.18 -14.50 12.65
N ARG A 492 10.06 -13.85 12.28
CA ARG A 492 8.69 -14.33 12.55
C ARG A 492 8.24 -15.38 11.53
N TRP A 493 8.48 -15.12 10.24
CA TRP A 493 8.05 -15.96 9.12
C TRP A 493 9.27 -16.35 8.25
N PRO A 494 10.19 -17.19 8.78
CA PRO A 494 11.48 -17.47 8.17
C PRO A 494 11.34 -18.23 6.85
N THR A 495 11.71 -17.58 5.74
CA THR A 495 11.71 -18.18 4.40
C THR A 495 13.11 -18.17 3.77
N LYS A 496 13.28 -18.89 2.65
CA LYS A 496 14.53 -18.93 1.88
C LYS A 496 14.63 -17.87 0.79
N LYS A 497 13.57 -17.07 0.61
CA LYS A 497 13.45 -16.01 -0.38
C LYS A 497 12.39 -15.02 0.08
N MET A 498 12.71 -13.74 -0.01
CA MET A 498 11.80 -12.63 0.24
C MET A 498 11.74 -11.72 -1.00
N TYR A 499 10.57 -11.20 -1.33
CA TYR A 499 10.43 -10.04 -2.23
C TYR A 499 9.86 -8.86 -1.46
N ILE A 500 10.42 -7.66 -1.65
CA ILE A 500 9.75 -6.41 -1.32
C ILE A 500 8.85 -6.12 -2.52
N ALA A 501 7.59 -6.56 -2.41
CA ALA A 501 6.71 -6.73 -3.54
C ALA A 501 6.03 -5.43 -3.97
N GLU A 502 5.98 -4.43 -3.08
CA GLU A 502 5.79 -3.00 -3.34
C GLU A 502 6.60 -2.14 -2.34
N PHE A 503 7.04 -0.96 -2.81
CA PHE A 503 7.50 0.15 -1.98
C PHE A 503 7.37 1.46 -2.78
N GLY A 504 6.90 2.55 -2.18
CA GLY A 504 6.57 3.77 -2.93
C GLY A 504 6.43 5.00 -2.03
N PHE A 505 6.35 6.19 -2.64
CA PHE A 505 6.11 7.44 -1.93
C PHE A 505 5.33 8.45 -2.77
N VAL A 506 4.38 9.14 -2.13
CA VAL A 506 3.66 10.27 -2.73
C VAL A 506 4.49 11.54 -2.55
N GLU A 507 4.90 12.16 -3.65
CA GLU A 507 5.57 13.46 -3.64
C GLU A 507 4.56 14.53 -3.15
N PRO A 508 4.83 15.27 -2.06
CA PRO A 508 3.83 16.15 -1.45
C PRO A 508 3.31 17.24 -2.41
N SER A 509 1.97 17.38 -2.43
CA SER A 509 1.24 18.33 -3.29
C SER A 509 1.59 18.24 -4.78
N GLU A 510 2.02 17.08 -5.29
CA GLU A 510 2.39 16.93 -6.72
C GLU A 510 1.19 17.12 -7.67
N ASN A 511 -0.04 16.85 -7.20
CA ASN A 511 -1.28 17.15 -7.91
C ASN A 511 -1.63 18.64 -7.99
N GLU A 512 -1.06 19.50 -7.13
CA GLU A 512 -1.22 20.96 -7.19
C GLU A 512 -0.26 21.63 -8.18
N ARG A 513 0.78 20.91 -8.63
CA ARG A 513 1.82 21.42 -9.54
C ARG A 513 1.29 21.48 -10.97
N GLN A 514 1.37 22.65 -11.60
CA GLN A 514 0.87 22.88 -12.96
C GLN A 514 1.96 22.77 -14.03
N GLU A 515 3.21 23.13 -13.68
CA GLU A 515 4.33 23.15 -14.61
C GLU A 515 5.08 21.82 -14.61
N LEU A 516 5.33 21.26 -15.80
CA LEU A 516 5.93 19.93 -15.93
C LEU A 516 7.30 19.81 -15.22
N PHE A 517 8.10 20.88 -15.20
CA PHE A 517 9.39 20.89 -14.51
C PHE A 517 9.28 20.82 -12.98
N GLN A 518 8.13 21.20 -12.40
CA GLN A 518 7.87 21.09 -10.97
C GLN A 518 7.42 19.67 -10.60
N ILE A 519 6.68 19.02 -11.51
CA ILE A 519 6.23 17.63 -11.37
C ILE A 519 7.42 16.68 -11.51
N THR A 520 8.24 16.83 -12.55
CA THR A 520 9.35 15.90 -12.84
C THR A 520 10.55 16.03 -11.91
N GLU A 521 10.57 17.00 -10.99
CA GLU A 521 11.69 17.22 -10.06
C GLU A 521 11.58 16.39 -8.76
N ASP A 522 10.46 15.72 -8.53
CA ASP A 522 10.06 14.87 -7.38
C ASP A 522 11.14 14.50 -6.33
N VAL A 523 11.48 15.47 -5.48
CA VAL A 523 12.64 15.42 -4.59
C VAL A 523 12.43 14.48 -3.40
N ALA A 524 11.24 14.48 -2.79
CA ALA A 524 10.95 13.65 -1.63
C ALA A 524 10.82 12.18 -2.05
N ARG A 525 10.11 11.89 -3.16
CA ARG A 525 10.04 10.54 -3.75
C ARG A 525 11.43 10.02 -4.14
N THR A 526 12.27 10.88 -4.74
CA THR A 526 13.65 10.53 -5.09
C THR A 526 14.50 10.21 -3.85
N ASN A 527 14.48 11.06 -2.82
CA ASN A 527 15.23 10.83 -1.57
C ASN A 527 14.77 9.54 -0.86
N TYR A 528 13.46 9.27 -0.83
CA TYR A 528 12.88 8.04 -0.30
C TYR A 528 13.47 6.82 -1.02
N PHE A 529 13.37 6.74 -2.35
CA PHE A 529 13.88 5.58 -3.10
C PHE A 529 15.39 5.39 -2.97
N MET A 530 16.19 6.47 -3.01
CA MET A 530 17.65 6.34 -2.90
C MET A 530 18.09 5.85 -1.52
N THR A 531 17.40 6.27 -0.46
CA THR A 531 17.66 5.75 0.89
C THR A 531 17.18 4.31 1.01
N TYR A 532 15.94 4.02 0.58
CA TYR A 532 15.33 2.68 0.66
C TYR A 532 16.17 1.62 -0.07
N LEU A 533 16.64 1.92 -1.28
CA LEU A 533 17.47 1.00 -2.06
C LEU A 533 18.89 0.83 -1.48
N GLY A 534 19.43 1.86 -0.82
CA GLY A 534 20.63 1.73 0.01
C GLY A 534 20.43 0.77 1.18
N GLU A 535 19.33 0.91 1.91
CA GLU A 535 18.98 0.01 3.03
C GLU A 535 18.71 -1.43 2.56
N VAL A 536 18.17 -1.64 1.36
CA VAL A 536 18.05 -2.98 0.75
C VAL A 536 19.42 -3.60 0.43
N LEU A 537 20.39 -2.82 -0.07
CA LEU A 537 21.76 -3.33 -0.25
C LEU A 537 22.37 -3.77 1.10
N LEU A 538 22.21 -2.96 2.15
CA LEU A 538 22.73 -3.31 3.48
C LEU A 538 21.99 -4.49 4.11
N ALA A 539 20.68 -4.61 3.91
CA ALA A 539 19.90 -5.78 4.35
C ALA A 539 20.39 -7.09 3.71
N ILE A 540 20.84 -7.05 2.44
CA ILE A 540 21.41 -8.20 1.73
C ILE A 540 22.87 -8.45 2.16
N HIS A 541 23.69 -7.39 2.25
CA HIS A 541 25.15 -7.52 2.44
C HIS A 541 25.61 -7.59 3.89
N GLU A 542 24.93 -6.93 4.82
CA GLU A 542 25.25 -6.97 6.24
C GLU A 542 24.34 -7.96 6.98
N ASP A 543 23.02 -7.76 6.91
CA ASP A 543 22.04 -8.56 7.66
C ASP A 543 21.77 -9.96 7.05
N LYS A 544 22.26 -10.20 5.82
CA LYS A 544 22.14 -11.46 5.06
C LYS A 544 20.69 -11.91 4.79
N LEU A 545 19.76 -10.96 4.69
CA LEU A 545 18.36 -11.26 4.38
C LEU A 545 18.19 -11.79 2.94
N PRO A 546 17.29 -12.76 2.71
CA PRO A 546 17.19 -13.48 1.44
C PRO A 546 16.38 -12.70 0.37
N ILE A 547 16.63 -11.40 0.23
CA ILE A 547 15.86 -10.51 -0.66
C ILE A 547 16.24 -10.78 -2.12
N ALA A 548 15.28 -11.25 -2.91
CA ALA A 548 15.44 -11.60 -4.33
C ALA A 548 14.82 -10.57 -5.29
N GLY A 549 14.17 -9.52 -4.77
CA GLY A 549 13.70 -8.41 -5.58
C GLY A 549 12.97 -7.31 -4.81
N THR A 550 12.80 -6.18 -5.49
CA THR A 550 12.11 -4.96 -5.07
C THR A 550 11.31 -4.42 -6.25
N PHE A 551 10.03 -4.11 -6.06
CA PHE A 551 9.18 -3.50 -7.11
C PHE A 551 8.65 -2.14 -6.64
N ALA A 552 8.95 -1.06 -7.36
CA ALA A 552 8.49 0.27 -6.95
C ALA A 552 7.02 0.50 -7.29
N TRP A 553 6.22 0.90 -6.30
CA TRP A 553 4.90 1.47 -6.51
C TRP A 553 5.05 2.98 -6.81
N ALA A 554 4.68 3.50 -7.98
CA ALA A 554 4.10 2.82 -9.14
C ALA A 554 4.86 3.12 -10.44
N MET A 555 4.66 2.29 -11.45
CA MET A 555 5.21 2.52 -12.81
C MET A 555 4.80 3.88 -13.39
N LEU A 556 3.56 4.28 -13.11
CA LEU A 556 2.84 5.46 -13.61
C LEU A 556 2.05 6.09 -12.46
N ASP A 557 1.72 7.38 -12.57
CA ASP A 557 0.57 7.92 -11.84
C ASP A 557 -0.69 7.18 -12.31
N ASN A 558 -1.59 6.86 -11.39
CA ASN A 558 -2.69 5.91 -11.59
C ASN A 558 -3.89 6.25 -10.67
N ALA A 559 -4.95 5.44 -10.67
CA ALA A 559 -6.07 5.61 -9.73
C ALA A 559 -5.78 4.94 -8.37
N GLU A 560 -5.37 5.73 -7.39
CA GLU A 560 -5.01 5.32 -6.04
C GLU A 560 -6.26 5.18 -5.13
N TRP A 561 -7.13 4.24 -5.49
CA TRP A 561 -8.31 3.82 -4.73
C TRP A 561 -9.22 4.99 -4.30
N ASN A 562 -9.40 5.22 -3.00
CA ASN A 562 -10.20 6.31 -2.45
C ASN A 562 -9.51 7.69 -2.54
N SER A 563 -8.21 7.72 -2.85
CA SER A 563 -7.45 8.94 -3.16
C SER A 563 -7.61 9.37 -4.62
N GLY A 564 -8.25 8.54 -5.44
CA GLY A 564 -8.56 8.82 -6.84
C GLY A 564 -7.30 8.98 -7.68
N LEU A 565 -7.36 9.82 -8.71
CA LEU A 565 -6.19 10.21 -9.48
C LEU A 565 -5.28 11.17 -8.69
N SER A 566 -5.78 11.81 -7.63
CA SER A 566 -5.06 12.91 -6.95
C SER A 566 -3.83 12.48 -6.17
N ALA A 567 -3.78 11.28 -5.58
CA ALA A 567 -2.54 10.77 -4.98
C ALA A 567 -1.59 10.26 -6.08
N ARG A 568 -0.37 10.78 -6.10
CA ARG A 568 0.61 10.51 -7.17
C ARG A 568 1.72 9.58 -6.67
N PHE A 569 1.70 8.31 -7.06
CA PHE A 569 2.75 7.34 -6.75
C PHE A 569 3.75 7.09 -7.89
N GLY A 570 3.48 7.59 -9.10
CA GLY A 570 4.22 7.23 -10.29
C GLY A 570 5.65 7.73 -10.29
N ILE A 571 6.58 6.86 -10.70
CA ILE A 571 7.92 7.28 -11.15
C ILE A 571 7.87 7.97 -12.53
N GLN A 572 6.72 7.88 -13.20
CA GLN A 572 6.38 8.61 -14.42
C GLN A 572 5.08 9.39 -14.21
N TYR A 573 5.07 10.63 -14.66
CA TYR A 573 3.88 11.47 -14.74
C TYR A 573 2.99 11.04 -15.90
N VAL A 574 1.67 11.07 -15.70
CA VAL A 574 0.66 10.87 -16.75
C VAL A 574 -0.14 12.17 -16.93
N ASN A 575 -0.20 12.67 -18.16
CA ASN A 575 -0.97 13.87 -18.48
C ASN A 575 -2.44 13.55 -18.77
N TYR A 576 -3.28 13.51 -17.72
CA TYR A 576 -4.73 13.27 -17.84
C TYR A 576 -5.51 14.36 -18.59
N SER A 577 -4.91 15.52 -18.86
CA SER A 577 -5.48 16.55 -19.75
C SER A 577 -5.11 16.35 -21.22
N SER A 578 -4.24 15.37 -21.54
CA SER A 578 -3.88 15.00 -22.90
C SER A 578 -4.78 13.87 -23.41
N PRO A 579 -5.36 13.97 -24.62
CA PRO A 579 -6.21 12.91 -25.20
C PRO A 579 -5.44 11.63 -25.54
N ILE A 580 -4.10 11.64 -25.46
CA ILE A 580 -3.22 10.48 -25.60
C ILE A 580 -2.57 10.04 -24.26
N LEU A 581 -2.93 10.68 -23.15
CA LEU A 581 -2.47 10.35 -21.79
C LEU A 581 -0.94 10.23 -21.69
N GLU A 582 -0.23 11.24 -22.21
CA GLU A 582 1.23 11.23 -22.39
C GLU A 582 2.00 10.93 -21.10
N ARG A 583 3.02 10.07 -21.18
CA ARG A 583 3.92 9.71 -20.07
C ARG A 583 5.21 10.52 -20.08
N VAL A 584 5.63 11.06 -18.93
CA VAL A 584 6.93 11.74 -18.76
C VAL A 584 7.70 11.12 -17.58
N TYR A 585 8.99 10.83 -17.75
CA TYR A 585 9.81 10.34 -16.64
C TYR A 585 10.03 11.44 -15.59
N LYS A 586 9.81 11.13 -14.31
CA LYS A 586 10.22 11.99 -13.19
C LYS A 586 11.69 11.70 -12.82
N ARG A 587 12.28 12.55 -11.98
CA ARG A 587 13.65 12.42 -11.48
C ARG A 587 13.85 11.09 -10.75
N SER A 588 12.86 10.62 -10.01
CA SER A 588 12.86 9.31 -9.33
C SER A 588 13.17 8.15 -10.28
N ALA A 589 12.47 8.04 -11.42
CA ALA A 589 12.74 7.03 -12.44
C ALA A 589 14.17 7.08 -12.97
N MET A 590 14.67 8.29 -13.26
CA MET A 590 16.02 8.49 -13.80
C MET A 590 17.10 8.12 -12.77
N GLN A 591 16.90 8.43 -11.48
CA GLN A 591 17.84 8.06 -10.42
C GLN A 591 17.78 6.57 -10.08
N MET A 592 16.59 5.94 -10.09
CA MET A 592 16.45 4.49 -10.00
C MET A 592 17.17 3.78 -11.16
N SER A 593 17.06 4.30 -12.38
CA SER A 593 17.76 3.76 -13.56
C SER A 593 19.29 3.91 -13.49
N GLU A 594 19.80 4.98 -12.85
CA GLU A 594 21.23 5.15 -12.59
C GLU A 594 21.72 4.21 -11.47
N PHE A 595 20.97 4.08 -10.37
CA PHE A 595 21.25 3.14 -9.28
C PHE A 595 21.29 1.70 -9.79
N PHE A 596 20.26 1.28 -10.51
CA PHE A 596 20.11 -0.06 -11.09
C PHE A 596 21.32 -0.45 -11.95
N ARG A 597 21.73 0.44 -12.87
CA ARG A 597 22.87 0.23 -13.78
C ARG A 597 24.22 0.13 -13.06
N ALA A 598 24.33 0.60 -11.83
CA ALA A 598 25.53 0.45 -11.00
C ALA A 598 25.50 -0.80 -10.09
N HIS A 599 24.33 -1.42 -9.87
CA HIS A 599 24.15 -2.44 -8.83
C HIS A 599 23.75 -3.85 -9.31
N LEU A 600 23.17 -4.03 -10.50
CA LEU A 600 22.88 -5.38 -11.03
C LEU A 600 24.13 -6.13 -11.56
N VAL A 601 23.98 -7.47 -11.68
CA VAL A 601 24.98 -8.47 -12.11
C VAL A 601 24.32 -9.62 -12.88
#